data_AF-A0A920CT73-F1
#
_entry.id   AF-A0A920CT73-F1
#
_cell.length_a   1.000
_cell.length_b   1.000
_cell.length_c   1.000
_cell.angle_alpha   90.00
_cell.angle_beta   90.00
_cell.angle_gamma   90.00
#
_symmetry.space_group_name_H-M   'P 1'
#
loop_
_entity.id
_entity.type
_entity.pdbx_description
1 polymer ?
#
loop_
_entity_poly.entity_id
_entity_poly.type
_entity_poly.pdbx_seq_one_letter_code
_entity_poly.pdbx_strand_id
1 'polypeptide(L)'
;MDDNIEYLISKLEDAASQMIGRLQMVSYEELVSYVDERQDIINQLEMKLNVNPPDDRQRARISAIIDSDSAVRRKIELFKNEAADWLQQKERKKVQRNAYESVYQQPDSILLDQKK
;
A
#
# COMPACT_ATOMS: atom_id res chain seq x y z
N MET A 1 23.28 6.16 -20.22
CA MET A 1 22.87 6.87 -19.00
C MET A 1 24.01 6.72 -18.02
N ASP A 2 24.36 7.80 -17.31
CA ASP A 2 25.43 7.74 -16.31
C ASP A 2 24.92 7.02 -15.06
N ASP A 3 24.98 5.69 -15.08
CA ASP A 3 24.57 4.83 -13.95
C ASP A 3 25.68 4.80 -12.87
N ASN A 4 26.26 5.94 -12.50
CA ASN A 4 27.25 5.98 -11.42
C ASN A 4 26.53 5.95 -10.05
N ILE A 5 27.21 5.43 -9.01
CA ILE A 5 26.69 5.35 -7.63
C ILE A 5 26.13 6.70 -7.18
N GLU A 6 26.85 7.79 -7.46
CA GLU A 6 26.43 9.14 -7.07
C GLU A 6 25.10 9.56 -7.72
N TYR A 7 24.92 9.24 -9.00
CA TYR A 7 23.68 9.52 -9.72
C TYR A 7 22.52 8.71 -9.15
N LEU A 8 22.73 7.42 -8.89
CA LEU A 8 21.71 6.54 -8.34
C LEU A 8 21.29 6.93 -6.92
N ILE A 9 22.24 7.35 -6.07
CA ILE A 9 21.92 7.88 -4.72
C ILE A 9 21.08 9.15 -4.86
N SER A 10 21.48 10.10 -5.72
CA SER A 10 20.68 11.32 -5.94
C SER A 10 19.29 11.02 -6.47
N LYS A 11 19.15 10.07 -7.41
CA LYS A 11 17.85 9.63 -7.92
C LYS A 11 16.97 9.04 -6.82
N LEU A 12 17.58 8.24 -5.92
CA LEU A 12 16.89 7.66 -4.78
C LEU A 12 16.42 8.74 -3.79
N GLU A 13 17.25 9.74 -3.51
CA GLU A 13 16.89 10.90 -2.66
C GLU A 13 15.77 11.74 -3.26
N ASP A 14 15.82 12.00 -4.56
CA ASP A 14 14.78 12.74 -5.28
C ASP A 14 13.44 11.99 -5.23
N ALA A 15 13.46 10.69 -5.52
CA ALA A 15 12.26 9.85 -5.44
C ALA A 15 11.67 9.85 -4.03
N ALA A 16 12.52 9.68 -3.00
CA ALA A 16 12.08 9.68 -1.60
C ALA A 16 11.49 11.04 -1.19
N SER A 17 12.16 12.14 -1.55
CA SER A 17 11.72 13.50 -1.22
C SER A 17 10.40 13.86 -1.89
N GLN A 18 10.25 13.52 -3.17
CA GLN A 18 9.00 13.72 -3.91
C GLN A 18 7.85 12.92 -3.31
N MET A 19 8.08 11.65 -2.96
CA MET A 19 7.06 10.81 -2.33
C MET A 19 6.65 11.36 -0.97
N ILE A 20 7.62 11.71 -0.11
CA ILE A 20 7.35 12.26 1.22
C ILE A 20 6.58 13.57 1.12
N GLY A 21 6.95 14.45 0.19
CA GLY A 21 6.30 15.75 -0.01
C GLY A 21 4.81 15.65 -0.39
N ARG A 22 4.40 14.54 -1.02
CA ARG A 22 3.00 14.31 -1.44
C ARG A 22 2.33 13.12 -0.76
N LEU A 23 2.94 12.56 0.28
CA LEU A 23 2.53 11.29 0.90
C LEU A 23 1.07 11.27 1.40
N GLN A 24 0.52 12.43 1.76
CA GLN A 24 -0.88 12.52 2.19
C GLN A 24 -1.89 12.38 1.05
N MET A 25 -1.50 12.78 -0.17
CA MET A 25 -2.36 12.83 -1.35
C MET A 25 -2.13 11.67 -2.31
N VAL A 26 -1.10 10.86 -2.08
CA VAL A 26 -0.74 9.73 -2.95
C VAL A 26 -1.83 8.66 -2.95
N SER A 27 -2.13 8.11 -4.13
CA SER A 27 -2.98 6.93 -4.26
C SER A 27 -2.22 5.63 -3.89
N TYR A 28 -2.96 4.53 -3.78
CA TYR A 28 -2.34 3.21 -3.60
C TYR A 28 -1.46 2.83 -4.80
N GLU A 29 -1.95 3.05 -6.01
CA GLU A 29 -1.26 2.73 -7.27
C GLU A 29 0.03 3.56 -7.45
N GLU A 30 -0.02 4.84 -7.11
CA GLU A 30 1.17 5.69 -7.12
C GLU A 30 2.20 5.24 -6.08
N LEU A 31 1.74 4.78 -4.92
CA LEU A 31 2.62 4.26 -3.87
C LEU A 31 3.29 2.94 -4.28
N VAL A 32 2.56 2.06 -4.97
CA VAL A 32 3.12 0.83 -5.56
C VAL A 32 4.15 1.17 -6.62
N SER A 33 3.81 2.07 -7.55
CA SER A 33 4.73 2.50 -8.62
C SER A 33 6.03 3.07 -8.07
N TYR A 34 5.94 3.86 -6.99
CA TYR A 34 7.11 4.37 -6.28
C TYR A 34 7.96 3.28 -5.64
N VAL A 35 7.34 2.29 -4.98
CA VAL A 35 8.08 1.17 -4.37
C VAL A 35 8.82 0.38 -5.44
N ASP A 36 8.19 0.15 -6.60
CA ASP A 36 8.79 -0.56 -7.73
C ASP A 36 9.97 0.23 -8.32
N GLU A 37 9.80 1.54 -8.57
CA GLU A 37 10.89 2.41 -9.05
C GLU A 37 12.04 2.46 -8.04
N ARG A 38 11.73 2.62 -6.75
CA ARG A 38 12.72 2.63 -5.67
C ARG A 38 13.50 1.31 -5.64
N GLN A 39 12.83 0.18 -5.82
CA GLN A 39 13.47 -1.14 -5.83
C GLN A 39 14.41 -1.30 -7.02
N ASP A 40 14.04 -0.82 -8.21
CA ASP A 40 14.92 -0.84 -9.38
C ASP A 40 16.22 -0.05 -9.13
N ILE A 41 16.11 1.15 -8.55
CA ILE A 41 17.28 1.97 -8.20
C ILE A 41 18.17 1.26 -7.17
N ILE A 42 17.57 0.64 -6.16
CA ILE A 42 18.31 -0.12 -5.13
C ILE A 42 19.04 -1.31 -5.74
N ASN A 43 18.40 -2.07 -6.62
CA ASN A 43 19.03 -3.21 -7.29
C ASN A 43 20.29 -2.76 -8.06
N GLN A 44 20.19 -1.62 -8.78
CA GLN A 44 21.32 -1.06 -9.51
C GLN A 44 22.43 -0.56 -8.57
N LEU A 45 22.07 0.03 -7.41
CA LEU A 45 23.01 0.43 -6.37
C LEU A 45 23.73 -0.78 -5.77
N GLU A 46 23.01 -1.83 -5.39
CA GLU A 46 23.59 -3.05 -4.81
C GLU A 46 24.62 -3.67 -5.74
N MET A 47 24.32 -3.77 -7.04
CA MET A 47 25.27 -4.29 -8.04
C MET A 47 26.58 -3.51 -8.07
N LYS A 48 26.53 -2.18 -7.89
CA LYS A 48 27.70 -1.31 -7.97
C LYS A 48 28.45 -1.23 -6.64
N LEU A 49 27.72 -1.18 -5.53
CA LEU A 49 28.28 -1.13 -4.18
C LEU A 49 28.99 -2.43 -3.80
N ASN A 50 28.58 -3.56 -4.37
CA ASN A 50 29.30 -4.84 -4.24
C ASN A 50 30.69 -4.81 -4.88
N VAL A 51 30.90 -3.99 -5.92
CA VAL A 51 32.19 -3.83 -6.60
C VAL A 51 33.01 -2.70 -5.98
N ASN A 52 32.35 -1.61 -5.63
CA ASN A 52 32.97 -0.43 -5.02
C ASN A 52 32.18 -0.04 -3.75
N PRO A 53 32.65 -0.43 -2.56
CA PRO A 53 31.98 -0.12 -1.31
C PRO A 53 31.73 1.38 -1.16
N PRO A 54 30.62 1.79 -0.52
CA PRO A 54 30.29 3.20 -0.39
C PRO A 54 31.35 3.91 0.46
N ASP A 55 31.58 5.20 0.21
CA ASP A 55 32.33 6.06 1.12
C ASP A 55 31.44 6.54 2.29
N ASP A 56 32.01 7.29 3.24
CA ASP A 56 31.27 7.79 4.41
C ASP A 56 30.17 8.78 4.03
N ARG A 57 30.37 9.58 2.99
CA ARG A 57 29.37 10.55 2.52
C ARG A 57 28.17 9.81 1.89
N GLN A 58 28.44 8.80 1.08
CA GLN A 58 27.43 7.95 0.46
C GLN A 58 26.66 7.15 1.52
N ARG A 59 27.35 6.59 2.52
CA ARG A 59 26.71 5.94 3.67
C ARG A 59 25.76 6.87 4.41
N ALA A 60 26.20 8.10 4.71
CA ALA A 60 25.37 9.08 5.42
C ALA A 60 24.10 9.43 4.65
N ARG A 61 24.21 9.62 3.33
CA ARG A 61 23.07 9.88 2.44
C ARG A 61 22.08 8.72 2.41
N ILE A 62 22.58 7.49 2.22
CA ILE A 62 21.73 6.29 2.25
C ILE A 62 21.02 6.15 3.60
N SER A 63 21.72 6.42 4.71
CA SER A 63 21.11 6.38 6.04
C SER A 63 19.96 7.38 6.19
N ALA A 64 20.14 8.62 5.71
CA ALA A 64 19.10 9.65 5.78
C ALA A 64 17.83 9.24 5.00
N ILE A 65 17.98 8.54 3.87
CA ILE A 65 16.86 7.99 3.10
C ILE A 65 16.15 6.92 3.93
N ILE A 66 16.88 5.99 4.55
CA ILE A 66 16.31 4.92 5.39
C ILE A 66 15.50 5.49 6.56
N ASP A 67 16.01 6.55 7.21
CA ASP A 67 15.31 7.18 8.33
C ASP A 67 13.94 7.75 7.92
N SER A 68 13.84 8.20 6.67
CA SER A 68 12.63 8.77 6.09
C SER A 68 11.59 7.71 5.66
N ASP A 69 11.99 6.44 5.45
CA ASP A 69 11.11 5.35 4.98
C ASP A 69 10.00 5.01 5.97
N SER A 70 10.16 5.36 7.25
CA SER A 70 9.13 5.13 8.28
C SER A 70 7.79 5.80 7.94
N ALA A 71 7.82 6.96 7.27
CA ALA A 71 6.62 7.66 6.84
C ALA A 71 5.88 6.87 5.73
N VAL A 72 6.62 6.40 4.73
CA VAL A 72 6.08 5.59 3.63
C VAL A 72 5.46 4.29 4.16
N ARG A 73 6.16 3.60 5.06
CA ARG A 73 5.64 2.37 5.70
C ARG A 73 4.33 2.59 6.43
N ARG A 74 4.19 3.71 7.15
CA ARG A 74 2.93 4.06 7.83
C ARG A 74 1.78 4.27 6.84
N LYS A 75 2.04 4.89 5.68
CA LYS A 75 1.01 5.08 4.65
C LYS A 75 0.57 3.75 4.03
N ILE A 76 1.49 2.80 3.83
CA ILE A 76 1.17 1.45 3.37
C ILE A 76 0.27 0.73 4.38
N GLU A 77 0.62 0.75 5.67
CA GLU A 77 -0.22 0.12 6.71
C GLU A 77 -1.59 0.80 6.83
N LEU A 78 -1.68 2.12 6.64
CA LEU A 78 -2.98 2.81 6.60
C LEU A 78 -3.87 2.25 5.49
N PHE A 79 -3.37 2.16 4.25
CA PHE A 79 -4.15 1.61 3.14
C PHE A 79 -4.56 0.16 3.35
N LYS A 80 -3.67 -0.65 3.92
CA LYS A 80 -3.98 -2.03 4.28
C LYS A 80 -5.10 -2.13 5.32
N ASN A 81 -5.07 -1.27 6.34
CA ASN A 81 -6.13 -1.23 7.36
C ASN A 81 -7.46 -0.75 6.78
N GLU A 82 -7.45 0.29 5.94
CA GLU A 82 -8.66 0.77 5.25
C GLU A 82 -9.30 -0.32 4.39
N ALA A 83 -8.49 -1.09 3.67
CA ALA A 83 -8.96 -2.22 2.87
C ALA A 83 -9.56 -3.34 3.74
N ALA A 84 -8.91 -3.66 4.86
CA ALA A 84 -9.41 -4.66 5.82
C ALA A 84 -10.76 -4.22 6.44
N ASP A 85 -10.87 -2.96 6.85
CA ASP A 85 -12.10 -2.40 7.40
C ASP A 85 -13.24 -2.41 6.38
N TRP A 86 -12.94 -2.07 5.12
CA TRP A 86 -13.93 -2.12 4.04
C TRP A 86 -14.46 -3.55 3.81
N LEU A 87 -13.57 -4.55 3.83
CA LEU A 87 -13.96 -5.96 3.71
C LEU A 87 -14.86 -6.41 4.88
N GLN A 88 -14.48 -6.07 6.12
CA GLN A 88 -15.29 -6.39 7.30
C GLN A 88 -16.68 -5.73 7.26
N GLN A 89 -16.78 -4.46 6.83
CA GLN A 89 -18.06 -3.79 6.68
C GLN A 89 -18.94 -4.44 5.62
N LYS A 90 -18.36 -4.91 4.52
CA LYS A 90 -19.08 -5.64 3.47
C LYS A 90 -19.65 -6.96 3.98
N GLU A 91 -18.89 -7.69 4.81
CA GLU A 91 -19.37 -8.92 5.46
C GLU A 91 -20.52 -8.63 6.42
N ARG A 92 -20.41 -7.60 7.26
CA ARG A 92 -21.48 -7.18 8.18
C ARG A 92 -22.76 -6.80 7.45
N LYS A 93 -22.68 -6.08 6.32
CA LYS A 93 -23.84 -5.74 5.48
C LYS A 93 -24.50 -6.98 4.86
N LYS A 94 -23.72 -8.00 4.46
CA LYS A 94 -24.26 -9.28 3.99
C LYS A 94 -24.99 -10.03 5.11
N VAL A 95 -24.42 -10.08 6.31
CA VAL A 95 -25.04 -10.73 7.47
C VAL A 95 -26.34 -10.01 7.87
N GLN A 96 -26.33 -8.67 7.90
CA GLN A 96 -27.55 -7.89 8.17
C GLN A 96 -28.61 -8.13 7.10
N ARG A 97 -28.25 -8.09 5.81
CA ARG A 97 -29.19 -8.36 4.71
C ARG A 97 -29.78 -9.77 4.80
N ASN A 98 -28.96 -10.79 5.10
CA ASN A 98 -29.45 -12.16 5.29
C ASN A 98 -30.36 -12.29 6.52
N ALA A 99 -30.06 -11.59 7.63
CA ALA A 99 -30.91 -11.61 8.81
C ALA A 99 -32.27 -10.95 8.52
N TYR A 100 -32.29 -9.78 7.87
CA TYR A 100 -33.54 -9.13 7.46
C TYR A 100 -34.31 -9.96 6.42
N GLU A 101 -33.66 -10.50 5.38
CA GLU A 101 -34.31 -11.37 4.39
C GLU A 101 -34.85 -12.66 5.04
N SER A 102 -34.16 -13.26 6.02
CA SER A 102 -34.67 -14.43 6.76
C SER A 102 -35.87 -14.12 7.66
N VAL A 103 -35.94 -12.91 8.22
CA VAL A 103 -37.06 -12.45 9.06
C VAL A 103 -38.28 -12.08 8.21
N TYR A 104 -38.07 -11.58 6.99
CA TYR A 104 -39.14 -11.31 6.02
C TYR A 104 -39.56 -12.55 5.21
N GLN A 105 -38.77 -13.64 5.21
CA GLN A 105 -39.10 -14.94 4.60
C GLN A 105 -39.83 -15.91 5.56
N GLN A 106 -40.44 -15.40 6.63
CA GLN A 106 -41.57 -16.07 7.26
C GLN A 106 -42.72 -15.08 7.44
N PRO A 107 -43.75 -15.19 6.59
CA PRO A 107 -45.11 -15.04 7.05
C PRO A 107 -45.88 -16.33 6.78
N ASP A 108 -46.46 -16.90 7.83
CA ASP A 108 -47.60 -17.79 7.72
C ASP A 108 -48.71 -17.10 6.89
N SER A 109 -48.75 -17.41 5.61
CA SER A 109 -49.92 -17.38 4.75
C SER A 109 -49.49 -18.18 3.52
N ILE A 110 -49.99 -19.38 3.31
CA ILE A 110 -51.27 -19.59 2.65
C ILE A 110 -52.05 -20.70 3.38
N LEU A 111 -53.03 -20.29 4.17
CA LEU A 111 -54.28 -21.02 4.34
C LEU A 111 -54.98 -21.03 2.97
N LEU A 112 -54.91 -22.14 2.23
CA LEU A 112 -55.86 -22.42 1.15
C LEU A 112 -56.70 -23.62 1.58
N ASP A 113 -57.83 -23.29 2.18
CA ASP A 113 -59.01 -24.12 2.35
C ASP A 113 -59.36 -24.78 1.01
N GLN A 114 -59.15 -26.10 0.89
CA GLN A 114 -59.83 -26.88 -0.14
C GLN A 114 -61.03 -27.59 0.48
N LYS A 115 -62.14 -26.84 0.54
CA LYS A 115 -63.48 -27.44 0.51
C LYS A 115 -63.96 -27.53 -0.93
N LYS A 116 -63.92 -28.74 -1.50
CA LYS A 116 -65.05 -29.48 -2.08
C LYS A 116 -64.59 -30.77 -2.74
#